data_AF-A0A542DPT2-F1
#
_entry.id   AF-A0A542DPT2-F1
#
_cell.length_a   1.000
_cell.length_b   1.000
_cell.length_c   1.000
_cell.angle_alpha   90.00
_cell.angle_beta   90.00
_cell.angle_gamma   90.00
#
_symmetry.space_group_name_H-M   'P 1'
#
loop_
_entity.id
_entity.type
_entity.pdbx_description
1 polymer ?
#
loop_
_entity_poly.entity_id
_entity_poly.type
_entity_poly.pdbx_seq_one_letter_code
_entity_poly.pdbx_strand_id
1 'polypeptide(L)'
;MNTRRLLFLADALIDADDSATSGFICPVPCERFGDGRISLWPRPWVRLNPSGYPIALELDLRTWLVTYHGERTGTGGLTLPIECQHRPAAADVAETFLDHLAKRRVFPNHPEHLAQWCAWWCENYAYARPMRAER
;
A
#
# COMPACT_ATOMS: atom_id res chain seq x y z
N MET A 1 -0.09 -26.12 -0.50
CA MET A 1 0.51 -25.09 -1.38
C MET A 1 0.92 -23.93 -0.49
N ASN A 2 2.21 -23.62 -0.42
CA ASN A 2 2.71 -22.47 0.34
C ASN A 2 2.46 -21.21 -0.49
N THR A 3 1.60 -20.31 -0.02
CA THR A 3 1.32 -19.03 -0.66
C THR A 3 2.56 -18.14 -0.52
N ARG A 4 3.30 -17.96 -1.60
CA ARG A 4 4.46 -17.05 -1.65
C ARG A 4 3.98 -15.63 -1.36
N ARG A 5 4.62 -14.95 -0.40
CA ARG A 5 4.29 -13.58 -0.02
C ARG A 5 5.20 -12.61 -0.76
N LEU A 6 4.62 -11.84 -1.67
CA LEU A 6 5.28 -10.69 -2.28
C LEU A 6 5.22 -9.52 -1.28
N LEU A 7 6.36 -8.89 -1.02
CA LEU A 7 6.43 -7.69 -0.19
C LEU A 7 6.53 -6.47 -1.11
N PHE A 8 5.63 -5.53 -0.94
CA PHE A 8 5.62 -4.29 -1.71
C PHE A 8 6.35 -3.22 -0.89
N LEU A 9 7.50 -2.77 -1.36
CA LEU A 9 8.18 -1.60 -0.83
C LEU A 9 7.77 -0.38 -1.66
N ALA A 10 7.76 0.79 -1.02
CA ALA A 10 7.26 2.08 -1.51
C ALA A 10 7.54 2.46 -2.98
N ASP A 11 8.63 1.93 -3.56
CA ASP A 11 9.08 2.22 -4.93
C ASP A 11 9.42 0.93 -5.73
N ALA A 12 9.13 -0.26 -5.18
CA ALA A 12 9.53 -1.55 -5.75
C ALA A 12 8.69 -2.74 -5.24
N LEU A 13 8.32 -3.65 -6.14
CA LEU A 13 7.93 -5.01 -5.76
C LEU A 13 9.17 -5.81 -5.35
N ILE A 14 9.13 -6.51 -4.22
CA ILE A 14 10.23 -7.38 -3.74
C ILE A 14 9.72 -8.81 -3.57
N ASP A 15 10.40 -9.75 -4.23
CA ASP A 15 10.30 -11.18 -3.95
C ASP A 15 11.25 -11.53 -2.79
N ALA A 16 10.74 -12.15 -1.73
CA ALA A 16 11.44 -12.36 -0.47
C ALA A 16 12.05 -13.77 -0.32
N ASP A 17 12.14 -14.56 -1.41
CA ASP A 17 12.73 -15.90 -1.38
C ASP A 17 14.27 -15.81 -1.45
N ASP A 18 14.93 -16.14 -0.35
CA ASP A 18 16.38 -16.10 -0.12
C ASP A 18 17.15 -17.20 -0.88
N SER A 19 16.54 -17.79 -1.92
CA SER A 19 17.04 -18.98 -2.62
C SER A 19 17.22 -18.85 -4.14
N ALA A 20 16.95 -17.70 -4.76
CA ALA A 20 17.29 -17.51 -6.18
C ALA A 20 17.60 -16.05 -6.56
N THR A 21 18.75 -15.91 -7.21
CA THR A 21 19.40 -14.73 -7.81
C THR A 21 18.58 -14.00 -8.89
N SER A 22 17.39 -13.47 -8.58
CA SER A 22 16.77 -12.40 -9.37
C SER A 22 15.58 -11.74 -8.67
N GLY A 23 15.85 -10.86 -7.70
CA GLY A 23 14.84 -9.89 -7.28
C GLY A 23 14.62 -8.87 -8.39
N PHE A 24 13.39 -8.75 -8.91
CA PHE A 24 13.05 -7.71 -9.88
C PHE A 24 12.49 -6.48 -9.15
N ILE A 25 13.30 -5.44 -9.02
CA ILE A 25 12.81 -4.13 -8.60
C ILE A 25 12.11 -3.49 -9.80
N CYS A 26 10.78 -3.36 -9.73
CA CYS A 26 10.02 -2.63 -10.74
C CYS A 26 9.56 -1.27 -10.18
N PRO A 27 10.04 -0.15 -10.74
CA PRO A 27 9.59 1.17 -10.32
C PRO A 27 8.11 1.35 -10.71
N VAL A 28 7.29 1.75 -9.73
CA VAL A 28 5.88 2.09 -9.95
C VAL A 28 5.75 3.62 -9.91
N PRO A 29 5.02 4.25 -10.84
CA PRO A 29 4.76 5.68 -10.78
C PRO A 29 4.04 6.01 -9.46
N CYS A 30 4.70 6.80 -8.62
CA CYS A 30 4.19 7.24 -7.33
C CYS A 30 4.23 8.77 -7.25
N GLU A 31 3.26 9.34 -6.54
CA GLU A 31 3.19 10.77 -6.25
C GLU A 31 3.45 11.00 -4.76
N ARG A 32 4.36 11.92 -4.43
CA ARG A 32 4.57 12.36 -3.05
C ARG A 32 3.47 13.34 -2.65
N PHE A 33 2.90 13.17 -1.47
CA PHE A 33 1.80 13.98 -0.97
C PHE A 33 2.18 14.70 0.34
N GLY A 34 1.66 15.92 0.51
CA GLY A 34 1.88 16.75 1.69
C GLY A 34 3.35 17.11 1.89
N ASP A 35 3.89 16.78 3.07
CA ASP A 35 5.30 17.01 3.43
C ASP A 35 6.26 15.91 2.95
N GLY A 36 5.82 15.07 2.01
CA GLY A 36 6.62 13.99 1.43
C GLY A 36 6.61 12.70 2.25
N ARG A 37 5.97 12.68 3.43
CA ARG A 37 5.80 11.47 4.26
C ARG A 37 4.73 10.52 3.74
N ILE A 38 3.99 10.88 2.69
CA ILE A 38 3.00 10.00 2.06
C ILE A 38 3.37 9.82 0.58
N SER A 39 3.21 8.59 0.07
CA SER A 39 3.12 8.31 -1.36
C SER A 39 1.73 7.82 -1.73
N LEU A 40 1.22 8.28 -2.87
CA LEU A 40 0.03 7.78 -3.54
C LEU A 40 0.45 7.04 -4.81
N TRP A 41 -0.11 5.87 -5.06
CA TRP A 41 0.29 5.07 -6.22
C TRP A 41 -0.84 4.13 -6.67
N PRO A 42 -0.93 3.79 -7.97
CA PRO A 42 -1.93 2.87 -8.48
C PRO A 42 -1.66 1.45 -7.95
N ARG A 43 -2.72 0.66 -7.80
CA ARG A 43 -2.62 -0.71 -7.30
C ARG A 43 -1.86 -1.58 -8.31
N PRO A 44 -0.78 -2.26 -7.90
CA PRO A 44 -0.09 -3.20 -8.74
C PRO A 44 -0.86 -4.51 -8.80
N TRP A 45 -0.75 -5.21 -9.91
CA TRP A 45 -1.22 -6.57 -10.07
C TRP A 45 -0.14 -7.38 -10.76
N VAL A 46 0.19 -8.53 -10.19
CA VAL A 46 1.20 -9.43 -10.73
C VAL A 46 0.49 -10.53 -11.49
N ARG A 47 0.74 -10.61 -12.80
CA ARG A 47 0.25 -11.72 -13.61
C ARG A 47 1.23 -12.89 -13.50
N LEU A 48 0.71 -14.04 -13.10
CA LEU A 48 1.47 -15.28 -12.95
C LEU A 48 1.25 -16.20 -14.16
N ASN A 49 2.25 -17.03 -14.49
CA ASN A 49 2.08 -18.15 -15.41
C ASN A 49 1.42 -19.36 -14.72
N PRO A 50 1.04 -20.43 -15.45
CA PRO A 50 0.42 -21.62 -14.85
C PRO A 50 1.26 -22.33 -13.79
N SER A 51 2.57 -22.13 -13.78
CA SER A 51 3.50 -22.67 -12.78
C SER A 51 3.68 -21.75 -11.57
N GLY A 52 2.98 -20.62 -11.51
CA GLY A 52 3.02 -19.67 -10.40
C GLY A 52 4.18 -18.67 -10.41
N TYR A 53 4.88 -18.52 -11.54
CA TYR A 53 5.96 -17.53 -11.67
C TYR A 53 5.43 -16.20 -12.24
N PRO A 54 5.91 -15.05 -11.74
CA PRO A 54 5.55 -13.75 -12.28
C PRO A 54 6.03 -13.58 -13.72
N ILE A 55 5.15 -13.10 -14.61
CA ILE A 55 5.47 -12.84 -16.02
C ILE A 55 5.23 -11.38 -16.43
N ALA A 56 4.39 -10.65 -15.68
CA ALA A 56 4.16 -9.24 -15.90
C ALA A 56 3.71 -8.55 -14.61
N LEU A 57 4.06 -7.28 -14.49
CA LEU A 57 3.46 -6.34 -13.54
C LEU A 57 2.53 -5.42 -14.32
N GLU A 58 1.28 -5.36 -13.90
CA GLU A 58 0.25 -4.47 -14.42
C GLU A 58 -0.15 -3.47 -13.33
N LEU A 59 -0.58 -2.27 -13.71
CA LEU A 59 -1.04 -1.25 -12.76
C LEU A 59 -2.53 -0.97 -13.00
N ASP A 60 -3.34 -1.21 -11.99
CA ASP A 60 -4.74 -0.80 -11.97
C ASP A 60 -4.83 0.69 -11.62
N LEU A 61 -4.96 1.52 -12.65
CA LEU A 61 -5.09 2.97 -12.50
C LEU A 61 -6.45 3.40 -11.90
N ARG A 62 -7.39 2.46 -11.70
CA ARG A 62 -8.69 2.70 -11.07
C ARG A 62 -8.68 2.37 -9.58
N THR A 63 -7.58 1.84 -9.05
CA THR A 63 -7.45 1.59 -7.62
C THR A 63 -6.15 2.23 -7.14
N TRP A 64 -6.23 3.04 -6.09
CA TRP A 64 -5.08 3.78 -5.57
C TRP A 64 -4.83 3.41 -4.12
N LEU A 65 -3.55 3.34 -3.78
CA LEU A 65 -3.02 2.95 -2.49
C LEU A 65 -2.30 4.14 -1.85
N VAL A 66 -2.27 4.15 -0.52
CA VAL A 66 -1.64 5.21 0.28
C VAL A 66 -0.58 4.58 1.17
N THR A 67 0.65 5.07 1.08
CA THR A 67 1.78 4.58 1.89
C THR A 67 2.35 5.72 2.73
N TYR A 68 2.49 5.48 4.04
CA TYR A 68 3.11 6.38 4.99
C TYR A 68 4.57 5.99 5.26
N HIS A 69 5.48 6.95 5.15
CA HIS A 69 6.94 6.78 5.26
C HIS A 69 7.54 7.35 6.55
N GLY A 70 6.72 7.83 7.48
CA GLY A 70 7.24 8.55 8.64
C GLY A 70 7.91 7.66 9.71
N GLU A 71 8.77 8.33 10.46
CA GLU A 71 9.63 7.87 11.58
C GLU A 71 10.18 6.44 11.53
N ARG A 72 11.33 6.32 10.84
CA ARG A 72 12.48 5.46 11.20
C ARG A 72 12.13 4.12 11.85
N THR A 73 11.46 3.25 11.12
CA THR A 73 11.71 1.82 11.25
C THR A 73 12.47 1.41 10.00
N GLY A 74 13.56 0.64 10.14
CA GLY A 74 14.37 0.14 9.02
C GLY A 74 13.65 -0.81 8.06
N THR A 75 12.32 -0.79 8.10
CA THR A 75 11.36 -1.53 7.28
C THR A 75 10.65 -0.48 6.43
N GLY A 76 10.56 -0.69 5.12
CA GLY A 76 9.97 0.29 4.19
C GLY A 76 8.60 0.84 4.59
N GLY A 77 8.17 1.90 3.91
CA GLY A 77 6.92 2.61 4.22
C GLY A 77 5.70 1.69 4.41
N LEU A 78 4.78 2.12 5.26
CA LEU A 78 3.57 1.41 5.65
C LEU A 78 2.42 1.73 4.70
N THR A 79 2.05 0.77 3.86
CA THR A 79 0.84 0.88 3.02
C THR A 79 -0.40 0.67 3.88
N LEU A 80 -1.30 1.65 3.88
CA LEU A 80 -2.57 1.57 4.59
C LEU A 80 -3.43 0.45 3.96
N PRO A 81 -4.11 -0.39 4.76
CA PRO A 81 -4.99 -1.46 4.26
C PRO A 81 -6.32 -0.93 3.68
N ILE A 82 -6.24 0.07 2.81
CA ILE A 82 -7.36 0.75 2.16
C ILE A 82 -7.09 0.79 0.66
N GLU A 83 -8.09 0.43 -0.14
CA GLU A 83 -8.13 0.65 -1.57
C GLU A 83 -9.05 1.82 -1.90
N CYS A 84 -8.53 2.82 -2.61
CA CYS A 84 -9.27 4.00 -3.03
C CYS A 84 -9.67 3.86 -4.51
N GLN A 85 -10.90 4.23 -4.88
CA GLN A 85 -11.41 4.07 -6.26
C GLN A 85 -10.80 5.03 -7.30
N HIS A 86 -10.03 6.03 -6.88
CA HIS A 86 -9.35 6.97 -7.76
C HIS A 86 -8.32 7.79 -6.98
N ARG A 87 -7.42 8.47 -7.70
CA ARG A 87 -6.36 9.29 -7.11
C ARG A 87 -6.87 10.38 -6.15
N PRO A 88 -7.95 11.14 -6.45
CA PRO A 88 -8.49 12.10 -5.47
C PRO A 88 -8.92 11.48 -4.14
N ALA A 89 -9.54 10.29 -4.15
CA ALA A 89 -9.94 9.60 -2.92
C ALA A 89 -8.73 9.21 -2.07
N ALA A 90 -7.64 8.76 -2.71
CA ALA A 90 -6.37 8.48 -2.03
C ALA A 90 -5.73 9.76 -1.44
N ALA A 91 -5.88 10.91 -2.10
CA ALA A 91 -5.45 12.19 -1.55
C ALA A 91 -6.27 12.60 -0.31
N ASP A 92 -7.59 12.43 -0.32
CA ASP A 92 -8.46 12.72 0.83
C ASP A 92 -8.11 11.85 2.05
N VAL A 93 -7.84 10.56 1.82
CA VAL A 93 -7.33 9.63 2.83
C VAL A 93 -6.01 10.15 3.40
N ALA A 94 -5.07 10.51 2.54
CA ALA A 94 -3.74 10.96 2.95
C ALA A 94 -3.81 12.25 3.77
N GLU A 95 -4.61 13.22 3.35
CA GLU A 95 -4.82 14.47 4.07
C GLU A 95 -5.40 14.22 5.46
N THR A 96 -6.49 13.44 5.53
CA THR A 96 -7.13 13.16 6.82
C THR A 96 -6.25 12.31 7.73
N PHE A 97 -5.50 11.36 7.15
CA PHE A 97 -4.54 10.55 7.90
C PHE A 97 -3.46 11.43 8.52
N LEU A 98 -2.88 12.37 7.77
CA LEU A 98 -1.87 13.30 8.28
C LEU A 98 -2.43 14.23 9.36
N ASP A 99 -3.66 14.74 9.19
CA ASP A 99 -4.34 15.56 10.20
C ASP A 99 -4.58 14.77 11.50
N HIS A 100 -5.10 13.55 11.37
CA HIS A 100 -5.35 12.67 12.52
C HIS A 100 -4.04 12.22 13.18
N LEU A 101 -2.97 12.05 12.41
CA LEU A 101 -1.64 11.72 12.92
C LEU A 101 -1.09 12.88 13.78
N ALA A 102 -1.17 14.11 13.27
CA ALA A 102 -0.75 15.30 14.00
C ALA A 102 -1.52 15.49 15.32
N LYS A 103 -2.81 15.10 15.33
CA LYS A 103 -3.69 15.14 16.51
C LYS A 103 -3.59 13.90 17.41
N ARG A 104 -2.66 12.97 17.13
CA ARG A 104 -2.50 11.69 17.85
C ARG A 104 -3.78 10.85 17.94
N ARG A 105 -4.58 10.87 16.87
CA ARG A 105 -5.81 10.06 16.70
C ARG A 105 -5.57 8.78 15.91
N VAL A 106 -4.46 8.69 15.17
CA VAL A 106 -4.00 7.47 14.51
C VAL A 106 -2.56 7.19 14.92
N PHE A 107 -2.24 5.92 15.09
CA PHE A 107 -0.95 5.45 15.58
C PHE A 107 -0.36 4.45 14.58
N PRO A 108 0.47 4.89 13.62
CA PRO A 108 0.96 4.05 12.52
C PRO A 108 1.76 2.82 13.01
N ASN A 109 2.42 2.94 14.16
CA ASN A 109 3.22 1.87 14.77
C ASN A 109 2.39 0.88 15.60
N HIS A 110 1.06 1.07 15.67
CA HIS A 110 0.14 0.19 16.39
C HIS A 110 -0.86 -0.43 15.38
N PRO A 111 -0.59 -1.64 14.87
CA PRO A 111 -1.36 -2.25 13.78
C PRO A 111 -2.88 -2.31 14.04
N GLU A 112 -3.29 -2.61 15.28
CA GLU A 112 -4.70 -2.68 15.66
C GLU A 112 -5.39 -1.31 15.57
N HIS A 113 -4.76 -0.26 16.09
CA HIS A 113 -5.28 1.11 16.01
C HIS A 113 -5.33 1.61 14.56
N LEU A 114 -4.32 1.26 13.76
CA LEU A 114 -4.31 1.59 12.34
C LEU A 114 -5.43 0.87 11.59
N ALA A 115 -5.64 -0.41 11.85
CA ALA A 115 -6.70 -1.20 11.25
C ALA A 115 -8.09 -0.63 11.62
N GLN A 116 -8.29 -0.24 12.88
CA GLN A 116 -9.54 0.42 13.32
C GLN A 116 -9.76 1.75 12.59
N TRP A 117 -8.74 2.59 12.47
CA TRP A 117 -8.85 3.85 11.72
C TRP A 117 -9.18 3.60 10.25
N CYS A 118 -8.55 2.60 9.62
CA CYS A 118 -8.83 2.25 8.23
C CYS A 118 -10.25 1.70 8.03
N ALA A 119 -10.73 0.88 8.97
CA ALA A 119 -12.10 0.38 8.97
C ALA A 119 -13.11 1.53 9.09
N TRP A 120 -12.91 2.43 10.08
CA TRP A 120 -13.72 3.63 10.25
C TRP A 120 -13.76 4.48 8.97
N TRP A 121 -12.62 4.69 8.30
CA TRP A 121 -12.59 5.42 7.05
C TRP A 121 -13.46 4.75 5.97
N CYS A 122 -13.29 3.44 5.76
CA CYS A 122 -14.06 2.70 4.76
C CYS A 122 -15.57 2.70 5.03
N GLU A 123 -15.99 2.76 6.29
CA GLU A 123 -17.40 2.84 6.68
C GLU A 123 -18.02 4.22 6.40
N ASN A 124 -17.21 5.29 6.43
CA ASN A 124 -17.69 6.67 6.29
C ASN A 124 -17.56 7.23 4.86
N TYR A 125 -16.73 6.61 4.01
CA TYR A 125 -16.44 7.13 2.66
C TYR A 125 -16.60 6.04 1.58
N ALA A 126 -17.65 6.17 0.76
CA ALA A 126 -18.06 5.16 -0.23
C ALA A 126 -17.03 4.87 -1.35
N TYR A 127 -16.04 5.75 -1.53
CA TYR A 127 -14.97 5.61 -2.51
C TYR A 127 -13.73 4.87 -1.98
N ALA A 128 -13.77 4.41 -0.73
CA ALA A 128 -12.73 3.60 -0.10
C ALA A 128 -13.30 2.24 0.32
N ARG A 129 -12.47 1.21 0.25
CA ARG A 129 -12.83 -0.13 0.74
C ARG A 129 -11.64 -0.79 1.43
N PRO A 130 -11.86 -1.75 2.34
CA PRO A 130 -10.78 -2.52 2.92
C PRO A 130 -9.98 -3.23 1.82
N MET A 131 -8.66 -3.20 1.92
CA MET A 131 -7.79 -3.97 1.03
C MET A 131 -8.10 -5.46 1.21
N ARG A 132 -8.39 -6.15 0.10
CA ARG A 132 -8.66 -7.59 0.17
C ARG A 132 -7.33 -8.32 0.37
N ALA A 133 -7.28 -9.22 1.35
CA ALA A 133 -6.20 -10.20 1.40
C ALA A 133 -6.25 -11.03 0.10
N GLU A 134 -5.23 -10.90 -0.74
CA GLU A 134 -5.12 -11.69 -1.96
C GLU A 134 -5.03 -13.17 -1.55
N ARG A 135 -5.92 -14.00 -2.12
CA ARG A 135 -6.06 -15.44 -1.83
C ARG A 135 -5.05 -16.25 -2.61
#